data_AF-X1NP19-F1
#
_entry.id   AF-X1NP19-F1
#
_cell.length_a   1.000
_cell.length_b   1.000
_cell.length_c   1.000
_cell.angle_alpha   90.00
_cell.angle_beta   90.00
_cell.angle_gamma   90.00
#
_symmetry.space_group_name_H-M   'P 1'
#
loop_
_entity.id
_entity.type
_entity.pdbx_description
1 polymer ?
#
loop_
_entity_poly.entity_id
_entity_poly.type
_entity_poly.pdbx_seq_one_letter_code
_entity_poly.pdbx_strand_id
1 'polypeptide(L)' 'GNEISNPQDFAVVKEQLVIKTARAITALPIDVLKAEFPADLHYKKDKAELINLCRDLDKSS' A
#
# COMPACT_ATOMS: atom_id res chain seq x y z
N GLY A 1 15.22 4.38 -2.60
CA GLY A 1 16.70 4.54 -2.49
C GLY A 1 17.12 4.80 -1.06
N ASN A 2 16.50 5.81 -0.42
CA ASN A 2 16.70 6.15 0.99
C ASN A 2 15.74 5.44 1.94
N GLU A 3 14.67 4.79 1.45
CA GLU A 3 13.71 4.04 2.28
C GLU A 3 14.35 2.93 3.15
N ILE A 4 15.55 2.49 2.81
CA ILE A 4 16.31 1.46 3.55
C ILE A 4 16.89 2.02 4.86
N SER A 5 17.08 3.34 4.95
CA SER A 5 17.72 3.98 6.11
C SER A 5 16.79 4.22 7.29
N ASN A 6 15.46 4.19 7.10
CA ASN A 6 14.49 4.31 8.19
C ASN A 6 13.20 3.50 7.93
N PRO A 7 13.18 2.19 8.24
CA PRO A 7 12.04 1.32 7.94
C PRO A 7 10.77 1.68 8.72
N GLN A 8 10.90 2.27 9.91
CA GLN A 8 9.77 2.76 10.71
C GLN A 8 9.06 3.92 10.00
N ASP A 9 9.82 4.92 9.56
CA ASP A 9 9.24 6.07 8.84
C ASP A 9 8.59 5.63 7.53
N PHE A 10 9.21 4.68 6.82
CA PHE A 10 8.62 4.13 5.61
C PHE A 10 7.31 3.38 5.88
N ALA A 11 7.25 2.61 6.97
CA ALA A 11 6.05 1.88 7.36
C ALA A 11 4.84 2.81 7.58
N VAL A 12 5.07 4.02 8.09
CA VAL A 12 4.02 5.04 8.30
C VAL A 12 3.43 5.53 6.97
N VAL A 13 4.23 5.62 5.90
CA VAL A 13 3.76 6.14 4.60
C VAL A 13 3.39 5.06 3.59
N LYS A 14 3.81 3.80 3.83
CA LYS A 14 3.62 2.67 2.91
C LYS A 14 2.17 2.49 2.47
N GLU A 15 1.23 2.57 3.41
CA GLU A 15 -0.21 2.44 3.18
C GLU A 15 -0.69 3.42 2.11
N GLN A 16 -0.35 4.70 2.28
CA GLN A 16 -0.74 5.73 1.33
C GLN A 16 -0.04 5.56 -0.02
N LEU A 17 1.24 5.17 -0.02
CA LEU A 17 2.01 4.98 -1.25
C LEU A 17 1.42 3.88 -2.11
N VAL A 18 1.12 2.72 -1.52
CA VAL A 18 0.54 1.57 -2.26
C VAL A 18 -0.82 1.97 -2.85
N ILE A 19 -1.72 2.56 -2.06
CA ILE A 19 -3.08 2.90 -2.50
C ILE A 19 -3.07 4.01 -3.58
N LYS A 20 -2.31 5.09 -3.37
CA LYS A 20 -2.22 6.20 -4.34
C LYS A 20 -1.60 5.75 -5.65
N THR A 21 -0.56 4.91 -5.57
CA THR A 21 0.10 4.37 -6.76
C THR A 21 -0.83 3.43 -7.51
N ALA A 22 -1.54 2.54 -6.82
CA ALA A 22 -2.53 1.67 -7.46
C ALA A 22 -3.54 2.49 -8.25
N ARG A 23 -4.17 3.51 -7.63
CA ARG A 23 -5.11 4.41 -8.30
C ARG A 23 -4.53 5.12 -9.54
N ALA A 24 -3.29 5.59 -9.45
CA ALA A 24 -2.66 6.31 -10.55
C ALA A 24 -2.29 5.37 -11.72
N ILE A 25 -1.88 4.15 -11.41
CA ILE A 25 -1.40 3.17 -12.38
C ILE A 25 -2.57 2.43 -13.05
N THR A 26 -3.65 2.15 -12.33
CA THR A 26 -4.87 1.52 -12.89
C THR A 26 -5.63 2.44 -13.85
N ALA A 27 -5.38 3.76 -13.79
CA ALA A 27 -5.88 4.71 -14.78
C ALA A 27 -5.19 4.57 -16.16
N LEU A 28 -4.08 3.84 -16.25
CA LEU A 28 -3.38 3.53 -17.50
C LEU A 28 -3.94 2.24 -18.12
N PRO A 29 -3.78 2.02 -19.44
CA PRO A 29 -4.26 0.80 -20.10
C PRO A 29 -3.33 -0.39 -19.80
N ILE A 30 -3.41 -0.88 -18.57
CA ILE A 30 -2.69 -2.07 -18.10
C ILE A 30 -3.67 -3.23 -17.89
N ASP A 31 -3.24 -4.45 -18.21
CA ASP A 31 -4.09 -5.62 -18.04
C ASP A 31 -4.12 -6.10 -16.58
N VAL A 32 -2.98 -6.05 -15.90
CA VAL A 32 -2.82 -6.56 -14.54
C VAL A 32 -1.83 -5.70 -13.76
N LEU A 33 -2.23 -5.27 -12.56
CA LEU A 33 -1.34 -4.64 -11.58
C LEU A 33 -0.98 -5.64 -10.47
N LYS A 34 0.31 -5.95 -10.32
CA LYS A 34 0.84 -6.61 -9.11
C LYS A 34 1.30 -5.54 -8.11
N ALA A 35 0.53 -5.34 -7.04
CA ALA A 35 0.86 -4.40 -5.97
C ALA A 35 1.42 -5.12 -4.73
N GLU A 36 2.15 -4.38 -3.90
CA GLU A 36 2.51 -4.82 -2.55
C GLU A 36 1.31 -4.81 -1.59
N PHE A 37 1.44 -5.51 -0.46
CA PHE A 37 0.46 -5.42 0.62
C PHE A 37 0.44 -4.00 1.22
N PRO A 38 -0.73 -3.39 1.50
CA PRO A 38 -0.86 -1.97 1.83
C PRO A 38 -0.49 -1.63 3.29
N ALA A 39 0.40 -2.40 3.94
CA ALA A 39 0.90 -2.13 5.28
C ALA A 39 2.22 -2.87 5.53
N ASP A 40 2.97 -2.44 6.55
CA ASP A 40 4.06 -3.24 7.12
C ASP A 40 3.57 -3.99 8.37
N LEU A 41 3.56 -5.33 8.30
CA LEU A 41 3.04 -6.20 9.35
C LEU A 41 3.95 -6.27 10.59
N HIS A 42 5.19 -5.79 10.52
CA HIS A 42 6.04 -5.67 11.69
C HIS A 42 5.54 -4.57 12.62
N TYR A 43 5.02 -3.48 12.06
CA TYR A 43 4.60 -2.27 12.79
C TYR A 43 3.09 -2.14 12.96
N LYS A 44 2.29 -2.65 12.01
CA LYS A 44 0.81 -2.60 12.05
C LYS A 44 0.23 -4.01 12.13
N LYS A 45 -0.45 -4.32 13.23
CA LYS A 45 -1.02 -5.65 13.52
C LYS A 45 -2.52 -5.67 13.76
N ASP A 46 -3.17 -4.51 13.82
CA ASP A 46 -4.63 -4.47 14.00
C ASP A 46 -5.33 -5.06 12.77
N LYS A 47 -6.03 -6.18 12.97
CA LYS A 47 -6.65 -6.92 11.87
C LYS A 47 -7.75 -6.12 11.18
N ALA A 48 -8.53 -5.34 11.92
CA ALA A 48 -9.65 -4.58 11.35
C ALA A 48 -9.12 -3.47 10.43
N GLU A 49 -8.07 -2.78 10.88
CA GLU A 49 -7.34 -1.77 10.11
C GLU A 49 -6.73 -2.37 8.83
N LEU A 50 -6.04 -3.50 8.94
CA LEU A 50 -5.45 -4.18 7.78
C LEU A 50 -6.50 -4.61 6.75
N ILE A 51 -7.66 -5.09 7.19
CA ILE A 51 -8.78 -5.43 6.29
C ILE A 51 -9.29 -4.17 5.58
N ASN A 52 -9.41 -3.05 6.28
CA ASN A 52 -9.85 -1.79 5.67
C ASN A 52 -8.86 -1.29 4.62
N LEU A 53 -7.55 -1.37 4.89
CA LEU A 53 -6.51 -1.02 3.92
C LEU A 53 -6.60 -1.88 2.65
N CYS A 54 -6.83 -3.18 2.77
CA CYS A 54 -7.07 -4.04 1.62
C CYS A 54 -8.33 -3.63 0.83
N ARG A 55 -9.43 -3.27 1.50
CA ARG A 55 -10.65 -2.77 0.84
C ARG A 55 -10.41 -1.45 0.12
N ASP A 56 -9.57 -0.57 0.65
CA ASP A 56 -9.28 0.72 0.01
C ASP A 56 -8.33 0.57 -1.19
N LEU A 57 -7.43 -0.43 -1.14
CA LEU A 57 -6.63 -0.84 -2.31
C LEU A 57 -7.52 -1.44 -3.41
N ASP A 58 -8.45 -2.32 -3.05
CA ASP A 58 -9.41 -2.94 -3.98
C ASP A 58 -10.27 -1.89 -4.72
N LYS A 59 -10.81 -0.90 -4.00
CA LYS A 59 -11.55 0.24 -4.60
C LYS A 59 -10.69 1.15 -5.49
N SER A 60 -9.38 1.02 -5.43
CA SER A 60 -8.44 1.80 -6.26
C SER A 60 -8.06 1.07 -7.55
N SER A 61 -8.61 -0.13 -7.77
CA SER A 61 -8.48 -0.92 -8.99
C SER A 61 -9.66 -0.75 -9.92
#